data_AF-A0A932ZZK6-F1
#
_entry.id   AF-A0A932ZZK6-F1
#
_cell.length_a   1.000
_cell.length_b   1.000
_cell.length_c   1.000
_cell.angle_alpha   90.00
_cell.angle_beta   90.00
_cell.angle_gamma   90.00
#
_symmetry.space_group_name_H-M   'P 1'
#
loop_
_entity.id
_entity.type
_entity.pdbx_description
1 polymer ?
#
loop_
_entity_poly.entity_id
_entity_poly.type
_entity_poly.pdbx_seq_one_letter_code
_entity_poly.pdbx_strand_id
1 'polypeptide(L)'
;MPAGRVLITGAGGFLGSHLCERFLREGYEVVGVDNFITGSRRNMAALEQHPNFSLIEHDITHPLYVVGRVDLVLHFASPASPKDYLRHPIHTMKVSSLG
;
A
#
# COMPACT_ATOMS: atom_id res chain seq x y z
N MET A 1 -1.81 22.78 6.11
CA MET A 1 -2.81 21.71 6.07
C MET A 1 -2.44 20.76 4.94
N PRO A 2 -2.40 19.44 5.16
CA PRO A 2 -2.10 18.49 4.08
C PRO A 2 -3.16 18.56 2.98
N ALA A 3 -2.75 18.26 1.75
CA ALA A 3 -3.63 18.28 0.56
C ALA A 3 -4.76 17.23 0.63
N GLY A 4 -4.56 16.19 1.45
CA GLY A 4 -5.48 15.10 1.74
C GLY A 4 -4.73 13.97 2.44
N ARG A 5 -5.42 12.88 2.77
CA ARG A 5 -4.83 11.68 3.37
C ARG A 5 -4.97 10.47 2.44
N VAL A 6 -3.85 9.82 2.12
CA VAL A 6 -3.80 8.65 1.22
C VAL A 6 -3.30 7.41 1.95
N LEU A 7 -4.00 6.30 1.77
CA LEU A 7 -3.61 4.97 2.22
C LEU A 7 -3.02 4.19 1.05
N ILE A 8 -1.79 3.69 1.17
CA ILE A 8 -1.09 2.95 0.11
C ILE A 8 -0.69 1.58 0.65
N THR A 9 -1.33 0.52 0.16
CA THR A 9 -0.93 -0.86 0.49
C THR A 9 0.15 -1.36 -0.48
N GLY A 10 1.06 -2.22 -0.02
CA GLY A 10 2.23 -2.63 -0.80
C GLY A 10 3.32 -1.55 -0.79
N ALA A 11 3.33 -0.70 0.25
CA ALA A 11 4.21 0.46 0.37
C ALA A 11 5.69 0.09 0.34
N GLY A 12 6.07 -1.07 0.88
CA GLY A 12 7.44 -1.59 0.88
C GLY A 12 7.90 -2.15 -0.47
N GLY A 13 7.02 -2.28 -1.46
CA GLY A 13 7.34 -2.67 -2.84
C GLY A 13 7.93 -1.53 -3.66
N PHE A 14 8.35 -1.82 -4.90
CA PHE A 14 8.93 -0.81 -5.81
C PHE A 14 7.93 0.32 -6.11
N LEU A 15 6.75 -0.01 -6.65
CA LEU A 15 5.77 1.02 -7.02
C LEU A 15 5.19 1.74 -5.78
N GLY A 16 4.89 0.99 -4.72
CA GLY A 16 4.34 1.54 -3.49
C GLY A 16 5.24 2.60 -2.86
N SER A 17 6.55 2.34 -2.76
CA SER A 17 7.48 3.28 -2.13
C SER A 17 7.64 4.58 -2.92
N HIS A 18 7.68 4.51 -4.25
CA HIS A 18 7.76 5.68 -5.11
C HIS A 18 6.47 6.51 -5.07
N LEU A 19 5.31 5.86 -4.95
CA LEU A 19 4.04 6.56 -4.76
C LEU A 19 3.97 7.23 -3.39
N CYS A 20 4.40 6.55 -2.33
CA CYS A 20 4.52 7.17 -1.01
C CYS A 20 5.36 8.45 -1.08
N GLU A 21 6.55 8.38 -1.68
CA GLU A 21 7.42 9.54 -1.84
C GLU A 21 6.75 10.67 -2.66
N ARG A 22 6.11 10.32 -3.77
CA ARG A 22 5.40 11.28 -4.62
C ARG A 22 4.31 12.02 -3.87
N PHE A 23 3.42 11.31 -3.18
CA PHE A 23 2.31 11.92 -2.45
C PHE A 23 2.78 12.80 -1.29
N LEU A 24 3.86 12.40 -0.60
CA LEU A 24 4.50 13.24 0.42
C LEU A 24 5.02 14.54 -0.19
N ARG A 25 5.68 14.50 -1.37
CA ARG A 25 6.14 15.69 -2.09
C ARG A 25 5.00 16.59 -2.56
N GLU A 26 3.85 16.01 -2.88
CA GLU A 26 2.63 16.75 -3.25
C GLU A 26 1.87 17.30 -2.02
N GLY A 27 2.38 17.07 -0.80
CA GLY A 27 1.84 17.63 0.44
C GLY A 27 0.71 16.82 1.08
N TYR A 28 0.54 15.56 0.70
CA TYR A 28 -0.41 14.65 1.35
C TYR A 28 0.15 14.08 2.66
N GLU A 29 -0.76 13.66 3.54
CA GLU A 29 -0.46 12.69 4.58
C GLU A 29 -0.53 11.29 3.98
N VAL A 30 0.53 10.50 4.15
CA VAL A 30 0.64 9.15 3.59
C VAL A 30 0.65 8.11 4.70
N VAL A 31 -0.26 7.16 4.60
CA VAL A 31 -0.30 5.94 5.43
C VAL A 31 0.14 4.78 4.53
N GLY A 32 1.38 4.34 4.68
CA GLY A 32 1.88 3.14 4.02
C GLY A 32 1.46 1.87 4.79
N VAL A 33 1.05 0.83 4.07
CA VAL A 33 0.75 -0.49 4.64
C VAL A 33 1.54 -1.55 3.90
N ASP A 34 2.25 -2.41 4.63
CA ASP A 34 2.98 -3.53 4.04
C ASP A 34 3.21 -4.62 5.10
N ASN A 35 3.31 -5.89 4.71
CA ASN A 35 3.70 -6.99 5.60
C ASN A 35 5.15 -7.45 5.36
N PHE A 36 5.86 -6.80 4.44
CA PHE A 36 7.24 -7.06 4.03
C PHE A 36 7.55 -8.49 3.59
N ILE A 37 6.54 -9.27 3.16
CA ILE A 37 6.76 -10.62 2.63
C ILE A 37 7.59 -10.58 1.33
N THR A 38 7.22 -9.69 0.40
CA THR A 38 7.97 -9.43 -0.84
C THR A 38 8.55 -8.03 -0.91
N GLY A 39 8.09 -7.13 -0.03
CA GLY A 39 8.60 -5.76 0.10
C GLY A 39 9.91 -5.69 0.88
N SER A 40 10.53 -4.51 0.91
CA SER A 40 11.73 -4.26 1.71
C SER A 40 11.54 -3.04 2.60
N ARG A 41 11.82 -3.19 3.90
CA ARG A 41 11.83 -2.07 4.86
C ARG A 41 12.81 -0.96 4.46
N ARG A 42 13.87 -1.30 3.72
CA ARG A 42 14.83 -0.33 3.17
C ARG A 42 14.18 0.69 2.23
N ASN A 43 13.11 0.30 1.52
CA ASN A 43 12.39 1.19 0.63
C ASN A 43 11.61 2.29 1.38
N MET A 44 11.33 2.07 2.67
CA MET A 44 10.58 3.02 3.51
C MET A 44 11.48 3.82 4.45
N ALA A 45 12.74 3.40 4.65
CA ALA A 45 13.65 3.97 5.65
C ALA A 45 13.83 5.49 5.51
N ALA A 46 13.88 6.01 4.28
CA ALA A 46 13.99 7.45 4.02
C ALA A 46 12.69 8.23 4.36
N LEU A 47 11.55 7.55 4.37
CA LEU A 47 10.22 8.15 4.59
C LEU A 47 9.78 8.06 6.05
N GLU A 48 10.30 7.10 6.84
CA GLU A 48 9.92 6.90 8.25
C GLU A 48 10.12 8.13 9.15
N GLN A 49 11.05 9.03 8.78
CA GLN A 49 11.30 10.27 9.52
C GLN A 49 10.47 11.46 9.00
N HIS A 50 9.69 11.27 7.94
CA HIS A 50 8.89 12.33 7.36
C HIS A 50 7.64 12.59 8.22
N PRO A 51 7.36 13.84 8.65
CA PRO A 51 6.29 14.13 9.62
C PRO A 51 4.89 13.78 9.13
N ASN A 52 4.68 13.74 7.81
CA ASN A 52 3.42 13.37 7.18
C ASN A 52 3.34 11.90 6.74
N PHE A 53 4.31 11.07 7.16
CA PHE A 53 4.34 9.66 6.79
C PHE A 53 4.10 8.77 8.03
N SER A 54 3.30 7.74 7.86
CA SER A 54 3.12 6.67 8.83
C SER A 54 3.16 5.31 8.13
N LEU A 55 3.75 4.32 8.79
CA LEU A 55 3.84 2.95 8.29
C LEU A 55 3.08 2.02 9.24
N ILE A 56 2.17 1.23 8.66
CA ILE A 56 1.47 0.16 9.35
C ILE A 56 1.99 -1.16 8.80
N GLU A 57 2.68 -1.92 9.66
CA GLU A 57 3.09 -3.28 9.31
C GLU A 57 1.89 -4.22 9.48
N HIS A 58 1.26 -4.63 8.39
CA HIS A 58 0.00 -5.38 8.42
C HIS A 58 -0.21 -6.25 7.18
N ASP A 59 -0.75 -7.45 7.40
CA ASP A 59 -1.19 -8.34 6.33
C ASP A 59 -2.63 -8.00 5.91
N ILE A 60 -2.77 -7.46 4.70
CA ILE A 60 -4.05 -6.98 4.15
C ILE A 60 -5.08 -8.09 3.91
N THR A 61 -4.69 -9.37 4.01
CA THR A 61 -5.66 -10.48 4.02
C THR A 61 -6.54 -10.49 5.28
N HIS A 62 -6.11 -9.79 6.34
CA HIS A 62 -6.88 -9.56 7.55
C HIS A 62 -7.47 -8.14 7.55
N PRO A 63 -8.62 -7.92 8.23
CA PRO A 63 -9.22 -6.59 8.34
C PRO A 63 -8.22 -5.55 8.88
N LEU A 64 -8.09 -4.44 8.16
CA LEU A 64 -7.29 -3.28 8.55
C LEU A 64 -8.22 -2.15 9.01
N TYR A 65 -7.99 -1.65 10.22
CA TYR A 65 -8.72 -0.50 10.77
C TYR A 65 -7.82 0.73 10.77
N VAL A 66 -8.14 1.70 9.91
CA VAL A 66 -7.44 2.98 9.86
C VAL A 66 -8.29 4.03 10.57
N VAL A 67 -7.72 4.64 11.62
CA VAL A 67 -8.40 5.70 12.36
C VAL A 67 -8.34 7.01 11.57
N GLY A 68 -9.45 7.73 11.58
CA GLY A 68 -9.58 9.03 10.91
C GLY A 68 -10.01 8.93 9.45
N ARG A 69 -10.17 10.08 8.82
CA ARG A 69 -10.58 10.17 7.41
C ARG A 69 -9.45 9.71 6.49
N VAL A 70 -9.79 9.04 5.39
CA VAL A 70 -8.89 8.72 4.28
C VAL A 70 -9.59 9.23 3.02
N ASP A 71 -8.90 10.04 2.24
CA ASP A 71 -9.45 10.63 1.01
C ASP A 71 -9.16 9.77 -0.21
N LEU A 72 -8.08 8.99 -0.18
CA LEU A 72 -7.63 8.14 -1.28
C LEU A 72 -7.10 6.78 -0.77
N VAL A 73 -7.44 5.70 -1.46
CA VAL A 73 -6.89 4.36 -1.21
C VAL A 73 -6.26 3.84 -2.48
N LEU A 74 -4.98 3.46 -2.41
CA LEU A 74 -4.21 2.91 -3.51
C LEU A 74 -3.73 1.49 -3.15
N HIS A 75 -4.23 0.49 -3.90
CA HIS A 75 -3.99 -0.91 -3.58
C HIS A 75 -2.93 -1.54 -4.50
N PHE A 76 -1.68 -1.63 -4.02
CA PHE A 76 -0.56 -2.28 -4.72
C PHE A 76 0.03 -3.47 -3.95
N ALA A 77 -0.64 -3.94 -2.90
CA ALA A 77 -0.30 -5.19 -2.25
C ALA A 77 -0.77 -6.34 -3.15
N SER A 78 0.13 -6.85 -3.98
CA SER A 78 -0.14 -8.00 -4.85
C SER A 78 1.06 -8.97 -4.81
N PRO A 79 0.84 -10.29 -4.71
CA PRO A 79 1.93 -11.25 -4.82
C PRO A 79 2.56 -11.16 -6.22
N ALA A 80 3.83 -10.79 -6.25
CA ALA A 80 4.60 -10.62 -7.47
C ALA A 80 5.00 -11.97 -8.10
N SER A 81 4.05 -12.77 -8.60
CA SER A 81 4.23 -13.74 -9.70
C SER A 81 3.03 -14.70 -9.84
N PRO A 82 2.47 -14.89 -11.04
CA PRO A 82 1.36 -15.79 -11.32
C PRO A 82 1.78 -17.25 -11.58
N LYS A 83 2.86 -17.77 -10.98
CA LYS A 83 3.18 -19.20 -11.09
C LYS A 83 2.20 -20.11 -10.32
N ASP A 84 1.48 -19.57 -9.35
CA ASP A 84 0.39 -20.27 -8.63
C ASP A 84 -1.00 -20.04 -9.23
N TYR A 85 -1.14 -19.16 -10.23
CA TYR A 85 -2.42 -18.91 -10.90
C TYR A 85 -2.90 -20.10 -11.77
N LEU A 86 -2.02 -21.02 -12.15
CA LEU A 86 -2.31 -22.07 -13.13
C LEU A 86 -3.01 -23.33 -12.58
N ARG A 87 -3.42 -23.38 -11.30
CA ARG A 87 -4.14 -24.57 -10.76
C ARG A 87 -5.65 -24.41 -10.56
N HIS A 88 -6.23 -23.21 -10.61
CA HIS A 88 -7.68 -23.02 -10.38
C HIS A 88 -8.33 -21.93 -11.26
N PRO A 89 -8.91 -22.28 -12.44
CA PRO A 89 -9.41 -21.32 -13.43
C PRO A 89 -10.85 -20.79 -13.16
N ILE A 90 -11.23 -20.48 -11.92
CA ILE A 90 -12.53 -19.83 -11.61
C ILE A 90 -12.38 -18.67 -10.58
N HIS A 91 -11.22 -18.02 -10.49
CA HIS A 91 -11.04 -16.86 -9.59
C HIS A 91 -10.37 -15.63 -10.24
N THR A 92 -10.37 -15.55 -11.58
CA THR A 92 -9.80 -14.40 -12.31
C THR A 92 -10.85 -13.36 -12.72
N MET A 93 -12.15 -13.63 -12.53
CA MET A 93 -13.24 -12.69 -12.83
C MET A 93 -13.74 -11.85 -11.63
N LYS A 94 -13.00 -11.78 -10.52
CA LYS A 94 -13.49 -11.09 -9.31
C LYS A 94 -12.59 -10.01 -8.71
N VAL A 95 -11.47 -9.68 -9.36
CA VAL A 95 -10.52 -8.67 -8.84
C VAL A 95 -10.71 -7.29 -9.47
N SER A 96 -11.60 -7.14 -10.46
CA SER A 96 -11.93 -5.87 -11.10
C SER A 96 -13.40 -5.45 -10.94
N SER A 97 -14.16 -6.02 -9.99
CA SER A 97 -15.62 -5.80 -9.93
C SER A 97 -16.24 -5.61 -8.54
N LEU A 98 -15.46 -5.43 -7.49
CA LEU A 98 -15.98 -4.90 -6.23
C LEU A 98 -15.05 -3.79 -5.79
N GLY A 99 -15.45 -2.56 -6.13
CA GLY A 99 -14.77 -1.32 -5.75
C GLY A 99 -14.89 -0.98 -4.28
#